data_AF-A0A8K0M1Q9-F1
#
_entry.id   AF-A0A8K0M1Q9-F1
#
_cell.length_a   1.000
_cell.length_b   1.000
_cell.length_c   1.000
_cell.angle_alpha   90.00
_cell.angle_beta   90.00
_cell.angle_gamma   90.00
#
_symmetry.space_group_name_H-M   'P 1'
#
loop_
_entity.id
_entity.type
_entity.pdbx_description
1 polymer ?
#
loop_
_entity_poly.entity_id
_entity_poly.type
_entity_poly.pdbx_seq_one_letter_code
_entity_poly.pdbx_strand_id
1 'polypeptide(L)' 'QDEDNPTIHYGVIASGNQLIKDASVRDKLAAEEDILCFKIEAAGLMNHFPCLVIRGICDYS' A
#
# COMPACT_ATOMS: atom_id res chain seq x y z
N GLN A 1 10.65 20.97 -14.35
CA GLN A 1 9.60 20.03 -13.91
C GLN A 1 8.93 20.74 -12.76
N ASP A 2 7.63 21.03 -12.84
CA ASP A 2 6.93 21.67 -11.73
C ASP A 2 6.98 20.74 -10.51
N GLU A 3 7.61 21.21 -9.44
CA GLU A 3 7.83 20.49 -8.17
C GLU A 3 6.52 20.12 -7.44
N ASP A 4 5.39 20.69 -7.86
CA ASP A 4 4.08 20.50 -7.25
C ASP A 4 3.31 19.26 -7.75
N ASN A 5 3.86 18.50 -8.71
CA ASN A 5 3.18 17.30 -9.20
C ASN A 5 3.49 16.06 -8.34
N PRO A 6 2.47 15.29 -7.91
CA PRO A 6 2.72 14.06 -7.15
C PRO A 6 3.43 13.01 -8.03
N THR A 7 4.39 12.31 -7.44
CA THR A 7 5.00 11.14 -8.09
C THR A 7 4.03 9.96 -8.01
N ILE A 8 3.79 9.31 -9.16
CA ILE A 8 2.88 8.17 -9.26
C ILE A 8 3.70 6.88 -9.23
N HIS A 9 3.35 5.98 -8.31
CA HIS A 9 3.94 4.65 -8.18
C HIS A 9 2.90 3.58 -8.52
N TYR A 10 3.25 2.68 -9.43
CA TYR A 10 2.42 1.52 -9.78
C TYR A 10 3.01 0.27 -9.13
N GLY A 11 2.20 -0.47 -8.38
CA GLY A 11 2.61 -1.72 -7.76
C GLY A 11 1.62 -2.26 -6.74
N VAL A 12 2.09 -3.18 -5.91
CA VAL A 12 1.25 -3.93 -4.98
C VAL A 12 0.94 -3.10 -3.73
N ILE A 13 -0.34 -3.03 -3.37
CA ILE A 13 -0.80 -2.45 -2.11
C ILE A 13 -1.34 -3.59 -1.24
N ALA A 14 -0.59 -3.95 -0.20
CA ALA A 14 -1.01 -4.97 0.75
C ALA A 14 -2.15 -4.46 1.65
N SER A 15 -3.16 -5.30 1.86
CA SER A 15 -4.28 -5.00 2.75
C SER A 15 -4.28 -5.95 3.93
N GLY A 16 -4.23 -5.40 5.14
CA GLY A 16 -4.37 -6.14 6.39
C GLY A 16 -5.64 -5.77 7.15
N ASN A 17 -5.96 -6.55 8.18
CA ASN A 17 -6.99 -6.25 9.18
C ASN A 17 -6.44 -5.48 10.38
N GLN A 18 -5.12 -5.30 10.46
CA GLN A 18 -4.42 -4.61 11.55
C GLN A 18 -3.24 -3.82 10.99
N LEU A 19 -2.80 -2.84 11.77
CA LEU A 19 -1.57 -2.11 11.49
C LEU A 19 -0.35 -3.01 11.74
N ILE A 20 0.55 -3.10 10.76
CA ILE A 20 1.85 -3.72 10.97
C ILE A 20 2.73 -2.71 11.72
N LYS A 21 3.02 -3.00 12.98
CA LYS A 21 3.85 -2.14 13.86
C LYS A 21 5.31 -2.57 13.91
N ASP A 22 5.59 -3.80 13.51
CA ASP A 22 6.95 -4.35 13.50
C ASP A 22 7.59 -4.09 12.13
N ALA A 23 8.63 -3.27 12.13
CA ALA A 23 9.36 -2.89 10.91
C ALA A 23 10.04 -4.10 10.25
N SER A 24 10.54 -5.07 11.03
CA SER A 24 11.21 -6.26 10.47
C SER A 24 10.22 -7.14 9.73
N VAL A 25 9.02 -7.32 10.29
CA VAL A 25 7.94 -8.05 9.63
C VAL A 25 7.48 -7.31 8.38
N ARG A 26 7.29 -6.00 8.47
CA ARG A 26 6.91 -5.14 7.33
C ARG A 26 7.92 -5.26 6.18
N ASP A 27 9.20 -5.10 6.46
CA ASP A 27 10.25 -5.07 5.45
C ASP A 27 10.46 -6.45 4.81
N LYS A 28 10.33 -7.52 5.61
CA LYS A 28 10.34 -8.89 5.10
C LYS A 28 9.19 -9.12 4.11
N LEU A 29 7.96 -8.78 4.49
CA LEU A 29 6.81 -8.93 3.61
C LEU A 29 6.94 -8.06 2.35
N ALA A 30 7.45 -6.84 2.50
CA ALA A 30 7.68 -5.95 1.37
C ALA A 30 8.66 -6.54 0.35
N ALA A 31 9.75 -7.15 0.83
CA ALA A 31 10.72 -7.80 -0.04
C ALA A 31 10.21 -9.11 -0.66
N GLU A 32 9.43 -9.90 0.08
CA GLU A 32 8.90 -11.19 -0.39
C GLU A 32 7.80 -11.03 -1.45
N GLU A 33 6.95 -10.01 -1.31
CA GLU A 33 5.73 -9.85 -2.12
C GLU A 33 5.75 -8.58 -3.01
N ASP A 34 6.89 -7.89 -3.11
CA ASP A 34 7.07 -6.63 -3.86
C ASP A 34 6.02 -5.55 -3.49
N ILE A 35 5.73 -5.43 -2.19
CA ILE A 35 4.72 -4.52 -1.66
C ILE A 35 5.28 -3.10 -1.57
N LEU A 36 4.57 -2.15 -2.18
CA LEU A 36 4.91 -0.73 -2.11
C LEU A 36 4.27 -0.01 -0.91
N CYS A 37 3.12 -0.49 -0.44
CA CYS A 37 2.40 0.15 0.66
C CYS A 37 1.47 -0.82 1.39
N PHE A 38 1.31 -0.60 2.69
CA PHE A 38 0.35 -1.29 3.54
C PHE A 38 -0.85 -0.40 3.84
N LYS A 39 -2.05 -0.96 3.76
CA LYS A 39 -3.29 -0.31 4.18
C LYS A 39 -4.11 -1.25 5.04
N ILE A 40 -5.02 -0.66 5.79
CA ILE A 40 -6.05 -1.37 6.54
C ILE A 40 -7.35 -1.18 5.73
N GLU A 41 -8.12 -2.27 5.55
CA GLU A 41 -9.50 -2.26 5.00
C GLU A 41 -9.73 -1.87 3.52
N ALA A 42 -9.05 -2.48 2.54
CA ALA A 42 -9.57 -2.40 1.16
C ALA A 42 -9.48 -3.66 0.29
N ALA A 43 -8.98 -4.78 0.80
CA ALA A 43 -9.17 -6.08 0.12
C ALA A 43 -10.65 -6.47 0.02
N GLY A 44 -11.48 -6.09 1.01
CA GLY A 44 -12.90 -6.47 1.03
C GLY A 44 -13.70 -5.93 -0.16
N LEU A 45 -13.43 -4.71 -0.63
CA LEU A 45 -14.18 -4.11 -1.75
C LEU A 45 -13.82 -4.76 -3.10
N MET A 46 -12.56 -5.12 -3.31
CA MET A 46 -12.08 -5.72 -4.56
C MET A 46 -12.79 -7.03 -4.92
N ASN A 47 -13.26 -7.77 -3.92
CA ASN A 47 -13.96 -9.05 -4.14
C ASN A 47 -15.41 -8.89 -4.62
N HIS A 48 -15.99 -7.68 -4.53
CA HIS A 48 -17.40 -7.44 -4.84
C HIS A 48 -17.62 -6.76 -6.19
N PHE A 49 -16.66 -5.98 -6.68
CA PHE A 49 -16.76 -5.30 -7.97
C PHE A 49 -15.37 -4.93 -8.53
N PRO A 50 -15.24 -4.79 -9.87
CA PRO A 50 -14.03 -4.27 -10.49
C PRO A 50 -13.73 -2.85 -9.97
N CYS A 51 -12.57 -2.66 -9.35
CA CYS A 51 -12.16 -1.36 -8.84
C CYS A 51 -10.65 -1.11 -9.01
N LEU A 52 -10.28 0.17 -9.08
CA LEU A 52 -8.90 0.62 -9.03
C LEU A 52 -8.66 1.28 -7.68
N VAL A 53 -7.61 0.85 -6.97
CA VAL A 53 -7.24 1.48 -5.70
C VAL A 53 -6.13 2.49 -5.94
N ILE A 54 -6.38 3.71 -5.50
CA ILE A 54 -5.41 4.80 -5.44
C ILE A 54 -5.21 5.16 -3.96
N ARG A 55 -3.96 5.22 -3.51
CA ARG A 55 -3.61 5.54 -2.13
C ARG A 55 -2.52 6.61 -2.10
N GLY A 56 -2.80 7.72 -1.42
CA GLY A 56 -1.75 8.66 -1.02
C GLY A 56 -0.92 8.06 0.11
N ILE A 57 0.39 8.29 0.07
CA ILE A 57 1.30 7.89 1.15
C ILE A 57 1.28 8.99 2.22
N CYS A 58 1.01 8.61 3.46
CA CYS A 58 0.96 9.52 4.60
C CYS A 58 2.05 9.26 5.65
N ASP A 59 2.72 8.11 5.56
CA ASP A 59 3.74 7.67 6.51
C ASP A 59 4.72 6.70 5.81
N TYR A 60 6.01 6.84 6.14
CA TYR A 60 7.11 6.01 5.64
C TYR A 60 7.82 5.24 6.77
N SER A 61 7.30 5.36 8.00
CA SER A 61 7.90 4.85 9.23
C SER A 61 7.85 3.34 9.31
#